data_AF-W4K7J8-F1
#
_entry.id   AF-W4K7J8-F1
#
_cell.length_a   1.000
_cell.length_b   1.000
_cell.length_c   1.000
_cell.angle_alpha   90.00
_cell.angle_beta   90.00
_cell.angle_gamma   90.00
#
_symmetry.space_group_name_H-M   'P 1'
#
loop_
_entity.id
_entity.type
_entity.pdbx_description
1 polymer ?
#
loop_
_entity_poly.entity_id
_entity_poly.type
_entity_poly.pdbx_seq_one_letter_code
_entity_poly.pdbx_strand_id
1 'polypeptide(L)'
;MARIAIWCFLAAQATATLASSGLNIKRAVSFFDPNAGGGSMLDSVGGDLGEPLNVIISGLSSAAVLTDDGFLNYARSIGFSIECFGIHLGAPQTANLGDGNGSLNQTIELRQDYGNSDVGTCLESLIGGNHFRMWRQNGPSANSGALFLAVSKEENVTEGHTIVPDGYNIGRDDLVSAAAGTTSFDGVSYTTVAENLTGLLAPGSTGVNHGIATDGTTKLLTVTIV
;
A
#
# COMPACT_ATOMS: atom_id res chain seq x y z
N MET A 1 34.36 59.95 46.94
CA MET A 1 34.29 59.86 45.46
C MET A 1 34.88 58.51 45.08
N ALA A 2 34.31 57.57 44.31
CA ALA A 2 33.01 57.35 43.70
C ALA A 2 32.92 55.80 43.58
N ARG A 3 31.83 55.15 44.03
CA ARG A 3 31.65 53.68 43.90
C ARG A 3 30.98 53.38 42.56
N ILE A 4 31.70 52.70 41.69
CA ILE A 4 31.22 52.24 40.37
C ILE A 4 30.35 51.01 40.59
N ALA A 5 29.06 51.11 40.26
CA ALA A 5 28.13 49.98 40.20
C ALA A 5 28.16 49.41 38.79
N ILE A 6 28.59 48.15 38.65
CA ILE A 6 28.57 47.40 37.40
C ILE A 6 27.16 46.82 37.24
N TRP A 7 26.43 47.26 36.23
CA TRP A 7 25.14 46.70 35.85
C TRP A 7 25.38 45.59 34.81
N CYS A 8 25.21 44.33 35.21
CA CYS A 8 25.12 43.21 34.28
C CYS A 8 23.75 43.25 33.58
N PHE A 9 23.73 43.55 32.28
CA PHE A 9 22.57 43.30 31.42
C PHE A 9 22.57 41.81 31.03
N LEU A 10 21.66 41.01 31.60
CA LEU A 10 21.28 39.72 31.02
C LEU A 10 20.27 39.98 29.90
N ALA A 11 20.68 39.78 28.65
CA ALA A 11 19.77 39.71 27.52
C ALA A 11 19.13 38.31 27.48
N ALA A 12 17.86 38.20 27.86
CA ALA A 12 17.09 36.99 27.66
C ALA A 12 16.75 36.85 26.16
N GLN A 13 17.42 35.94 25.47
CA GLN A 13 17.04 35.55 24.10
C GLN A 13 15.83 34.62 24.18
N ALA A 14 14.66 35.13 23.82
CA ALA A 14 13.48 34.30 23.58
C ALA A 14 13.63 33.62 22.20
N THR A 15 14.01 32.34 22.21
CA THR A 15 13.93 31.48 21.02
C THR A 15 12.46 31.16 20.75
N ALA A 16 11.86 31.79 19.74
CA ALA A 16 10.56 31.38 19.22
C ALA A 16 10.75 30.06 18.44
N THR A 17 10.33 28.95 19.04
CA THR A 17 10.16 27.69 18.33
C THR A 17 8.94 27.81 17.43
N LEU A 18 9.16 28.00 16.13
CA LEU A 18 8.13 27.80 15.11
C LEU A 18 7.80 26.31 15.08
N ALA A 19 6.73 25.92 15.79
CA ALA A 19 6.12 24.63 15.57
C ALA A 19 5.61 24.60 14.13
N SER A 20 6.27 23.82 13.28
CA SER A 20 5.75 23.42 11.98
C SER A 20 4.51 22.55 12.23
N SER A 21 3.35 23.18 12.42
CA SER A 21 2.08 22.52 12.21
C SER A 21 2.02 22.15 10.73
N GLY A 22 2.37 20.90 10.42
CA GLY A 22 2.23 20.34 9.09
C GLY A 22 0.82 20.65 8.61
N LEU A 23 0.71 21.40 7.52
CA LEU A 23 -0.57 21.64 6.88
C LEU A 23 -1.18 20.26 6.60
N ASN A 24 -2.29 19.96 7.27
CA ASN A 24 -3.19 18.88 6.87
C ASN A 24 -3.78 19.29 5.51
N ILE A 25 -3.00 19.13 4.44
CA ILE A 25 -3.54 19.16 3.09
C ILE A 25 -4.50 17.98 3.06
N LYS A 26 -5.80 18.27 3.18
CA LYS A 26 -6.82 17.31 2.78
C LYS A 26 -6.46 16.91 1.36
N ARG A 27 -6.05 15.66 1.20
CA ARG A 27 -5.83 15.06 -0.11
C ARG A 27 -7.12 15.24 -0.90
N ALA A 28 -7.01 15.88 -2.06
CA ALA A 28 -8.19 16.34 -2.79
C ALA A 28 -8.78 15.25 -3.71
N VAL A 29 -8.07 14.13 -3.93
CA VAL A 29 -8.39 13.12 -4.94
C VAL A 29 -8.21 11.71 -4.40
N SER A 30 -8.89 10.73 -5.02
CA SER A 30 -8.77 9.31 -4.69
C SER A 30 -7.45 8.71 -5.15
N PHE A 31 -7.01 9.01 -6.38
CA PHE A 31 -5.71 8.66 -6.93
C PHE A 31 -5.49 9.45 -8.23
N PHE A 32 -4.26 9.48 -8.74
CA PHE A 32 -3.98 9.87 -10.13
C PHE A 32 -3.68 8.63 -10.96
N ASP A 33 -4.19 8.55 -12.19
CA ASP A 33 -3.91 7.42 -13.10
C ASP A 33 -2.42 7.36 -13.44
N PRO A 34 -1.70 6.27 -13.10
CA PRO A 34 -0.28 6.10 -13.44
C PRO A 34 0.03 6.29 -14.92
N ASN A 35 -0.86 5.84 -15.81
CA ASN A 35 -0.64 5.92 -17.26
C ASN A 35 -0.55 7.37 -17.75
N ALA A 36 -1.26 8.29 -17.09
CA ALA A 36 -1.25 9.71 -17.45
C ALA A 36 0.09 10.41 -17.15
N GLY A 37 0.88 9.84 -16.24
CA GLY A 37 2.17 10.37 -15.81
C GLY A 37 3.40 9.60 -16.32
N GLY A 38 3.20 8.70 -17.30
CA GLY A 38 4.27 7.84 -17.81
C GLY A 38 4.63 6.66 -16.89
N GLY A 39 3.78 6.37 -15.90
CA GLY A 39 3.78 5.13 -15.13
C GLY A 39 2.91 4.07 -15.79
N SER A 40 2.59 3.01 -15.03
CA SER A 40 1.73 1.93 -15.52
C SER A 40 0.93 1.27 -14.39
N MET A 41 -0.12 0.53 -14.77
CA MET A 41 -0.90 -0.32 -13.85
C MET A 41 -0.34 -1.73 -13.69
N LEU A 42 0.89 -1.94 -14.16
CA LEU A 42 1.71 -3.11 -13.90
C LEU A 42 2.93 -2.66 -13.07
N ASP A 43 3.33 -3.47 -12.11
CA ASP A 43 4.68 -3.36 -11.57
C ASP A 43 5.70 -4.00 -12.54
N SER A 44 6.92 -4.22 -12.06
CA SER A 44 7.97 -4.93 -12.78
C SER A 44 8.54 -6.02 -11.91
N VAL A 45 8.44 -7.25 -12.42
CA VAL A 45 9.08 -8.45 -11.86
C VAL A 45 10.49 -8.68 -12.43
N GLY A 46 11.02 -7.71 -13.18
CA GLY A 46 12.20 -7.83 -14.03
C GLY A 46 11.84 -8.20 -15.48
N GLY A 47 12.58 -7.64 -16.45
CA GLY A 47 12.23 -7.77 -17.87
C GLY A 47 11.00 -6.94 -18.24
N ASP A 48 10.20 -7.45 -19.19
CA ASP A 48 9.04 -6.75 -19.78
C ASP A 48 7.68 -7.20 -19.20
N LEU A 49 7.69 -7.89 -18.05
CA LEU A 49 6.49 -8.42 -17.39
C LEU A 49 6.27 -7.77 -16.03
N GLY A 50 5.01 -7.75 -15.59
CA GLY A 50 4.59 -7.19 -14.31
C GLY A 50 3.35 -7.84 -13.74
N GLU A 51 3.17 -7.71 -12.43
CA GLU A 51 1.93 -8.02 -11.72
C GLU A 51 0.98 -6.80 -11.78
N PRO A 52 -0.33 -7.03 -11.88
CA PRO A 52 -1.30 -5.95 -11.97
C PRO A 52 -1.48 -5.25 -10.63
N LEU A 53 -1.37 -3.92 -10.63
CA LEU A 53 -1.77 -3.04 -9.53
C LEU A 53 -3.30 -2.96 -9.45
N ASN A 54 -3.92 -4.07 -9.08
CA ASN A 54 -5.35 -4.36 -9.24
C ASN A 54 -6.22 -3.93 -8.05
N VAL A 55 -5.64 -3.39 -6.97
CA VAL A 55 -6.35 -2.73 -5.87
C VAL A 55 -5.70 -1.39 -5.54
N ILE A 56 -6.51 -0.37 -5.26
CA ILE A 56 -6.09 0.97 -4.84
C ILE A 56 -6.76 1.30 -3.51
N ILE A 57 -5.98 1.63 -2.47
CA ILE A 57 -6.49 2.30 -1.28
C ILE A 57 -6.51 3.81 -1.56
N SER A 58 -7.70 4.38 -1.60
CA SER A 58 -7.96 5.77 -1.96
C SER A 58 -7.21 6.76 -1.06
N GLY A 59 -6.64 7.80 -1.67
CA GLY A 59 -6.11 9.01 -1.02
C GLY A 59 -7.12 9.72 -0.10
N LEU A 60 -8.41 9.47 -0.31
CA LEU A 60 -9.51 9.99 0.51
C LEU A 60 -9.77 9.15 1.77
N SER A 61 -9.07 8.03 1.95
CA SER A 61 -9.13 7.23 3.18
C SER A 61 -8.61 8.02 4.39
N SER A 62 -9.02 7.60 5.60
CA SER A 62 -8.56 8.20 6.86
C SER A 62 -7.04 8.34 6.87
N ALA A 63 -6.55 9.51 7.31
CA ALA A 63 -5.15 9.84 7.15
C ALA A 63 -4.17 8.86 7.80
N ALA A 64 -4.57 8.31 8.94
CA ALA A 64 -3.82 7.28 9.65
C ALA A 64 -3.75 5.95 8.91
N VAL A 65 -4.75 5.57 8.09
CA VAL A 65 -4.67 4.34 7.26
C VAL A 65 -3.58 4.46 6.21
N LEU A 66 -3.31 5.68 5.74
CA LEU A 66 -2.29 5.95 4.73
C LEU A 66 -0.92 6.21 5.35
N THR A 67 -0.59 5.68 6.53
CA THR A 67 0.80 5.55 7.00
C THR A 67 1.23 4.09 6.89
N ASP A 68 2.51 3.78 7.00
CA ASP A 68 2.97 2.39 6.87
C ASP A 68 2.43 1.53 8.04
N ASP A 69 2.51 2.04 9.28
CA ASP A 69 1.97 1.38 10.46
C ASP A 69 0.44 1.24 10.42
N GLY A 70 -0.26 2.30 10.00
CA GLY A 70 -1.72 2.28 9.95
C GLY A 70 -2.27 1.43 8.81
N PHE A 71 -1.56 1.37 7.68
CA PHE A 71 -1.86 0.43 6.60
C PHE A 71 -1.65 -1.01 7.07
N LEU A 72 -0.56 -1.30 7.78
CA LEU A 72 -0.33 -2.63 8.34
C LEU A 72 -1.42 -3.03 9.36
N ASN A 73 -1.85 -2.11 10.24
CA ASN A 73 -2.94 -2.39 11.17
C ASN A 73 -4.26 -2.69 10.41
N TYR A 74 -4.58 -1.89 9.39
CA TYR A 74 -5.72 -2.15 8.52
C TYR A 74 -5.62 -3.50 7.82
N ALA A 75 -4.46 -3.84 7.25
CA ALA A 75 -4.22 -5.12 6.59
C ALA A 75 -4.47 -6.31 7.54
N ARG A 76 -4.06 -6.19 8.81
CA ARG A 76 -4.36 -7.20 9.85
C ARG A 76 -5.84 -7.32 10.15
N SER A 77 -6.61 -6.24 10.06
CA SER A 77 -8.08 -6.29 10.20
C SER A 77 -8.77 -7.07 9.07
N ILE A 78 -8.11 -7.27 7.93
CA ILE A 78 -8.62 -8.00 6.76
C ILE A 78 -7.90 -9.33 6.53
N GLY A 79 -7.14 -9.82 7.52
CA GLY A 79 -6.51 -11.15 7.50
C GLY A 79 -5.16 -11.22 6.79
N PHE A 80 -4.38 -10.14 6.79
CA PHE A 80 -3.02 -10.09 6.24
C PHE A 80 -2.02 -9.56 7.25
N SER A 81 -0.80 -10.09 7.26
CA SER A 81 0.27 -9.60 8.13
C SER A 81 1.62 -9.70 7.43
N ILE A 82 2.66 -9.24 8.12
CA ILE A 82 4.06 -9.36 7.66
C ILE A 82 4.40 -10.85 7.55
N GLU A 83 5.18 -11.18 6.52
CA GLU A 83 5.72 -12.53 6.32
C GLU A 83 6.42 -13.09 7.57
N CYS A 84 6.38 -14.41 7.68
CA CYS A 84 6.97 -15.12 8.80
C CYS A 84 8.51 -15.08 8.75
N PHE A 85 9.12 -14.58 9.83
CA PHE A 85 10.57 -14.50 10.04
C PHE A 85 11.39 -13.79 8.94
N GLY A 86 10.75 -12.96 8.12
CA GLY A 86 11.46 -12.22 7.06
C GLY A 86 12.05 -13.15 6.00
N ILE A 87 11.45 -14.31 5.74
CA ILE A 87 11.87 -15.22 4.67
C ILE A 87 11.11 -14.83 3.40
N HIS A 88 11.71 -13.94 2.62
CA HIS A 88 11.25 -13.50 1.31
C HIS A 88 11.98 -14.32 0.23
N LEU A 89 11.23 -15.13 -0.53
CA LEU A 89 11.72 -15.76 -1.75
C LEU A 89 11.39 -14.83 -2.92
N GLY A 90 12.35 -14.02 -3.35
CA GLY A 90 12.20 -13.15 -4.53
C GLY A 90 13.01 -11.86 -4.41
N ALA A 91 13.34 -11.26 -5.55
CA ALA A 91 13.86 -9.91 -5.56
C ALA A 91 12.70 -8.91 -5.35
N PRO A 92 12.94 -7.76 -4.68
CA PRO A 92 11.93 -6.71 -4.60
C PRO A 92 11.46 -6.29 -5.99
N GLN A 93 10.14 -6.20 -6.16
CA GLN A 93 9.53 -5.68 -7.38
C GLN A 93 9.50 -4.15 -7.36
N THR A 94 9.40 -3.54 -8.53
CA THR A 94 9.37 -2.07 -8.66
C THR A 94 8.16 -1.59 -9.42
N ALA A 95 7.62 -0.41 -9.09
CA ALA A 95 6.52 0.20 -9.82
C ALA A 95 6.77 1.69 -10.06
N ASN A 96 6.35 2.17 -11.23
CA ASN A 96 6.28 3.59 -11.56
C ASN A 96 4.82 4.03 -11.56
N LEU A 97 4.42 4.83 -10.58
CA LEU A 97 3.03 5.29 -10.40
C LEU A 97 2.71 6.58 -11.16
N GLY A 98 3.57 7.02 -12.07
CA GLY A 98 3.37 8.23 -12.88
C GLY A 98 3.38 9.52 -12.06
N ASP A 99 3.92 9.47 -10.84
CA ASP A 99 3.88 10.58 -9.88
C ASP A 99 5.15 11.41 -9.83
N GLY A 100 6.09 11.14 -10.74
CA GLY A 100 7.36 11.86 -10.87
C GLY A 100 8.50 11.29 -10.04
N ASN A 101 8.28 10.20 -9.30
CA ASN A 101 9.37 9.47 -8.63
C ASN A 101 10.11 8.49 -9.54
N GLY A 102 9.55 8.17 -10.72
CA GLY A 102 10.05 7.07 -11.54
C GLY A 102 9.72 5.72 -10.92
N SER A 103 10.53 4.69 -11.22
CA SER A 103 10.33 3.35 -10.64
C SER A 103 10.88 3.27 -9.22
N LEU A 104 10.06 2.83 -8.27
CA LEU A 104 10.42 2.64 -6.87
C LEU A 104 10.21 1.19 -6.43
N ASN A 105 11.04 0.71 -5.49
CA ASN A 105 10.84 -0.58 -4.84
C ASN A 105 9.51 -0.61 -4.07
N GLN A 106 8.93 -1.81 -3.94
CA GLN A 106 7.80 -2.06 -3.04
C GLN A 106 8.10 -1.54 -1.63
N THR A 107 7.09 -0.95 -0.98
CA THR A 107 7.20 -0.47 0.41
C THR A 107 7.09 -1.63 1.40
N ILE A 108 6.17 -2.56 1.14
CA ILE A 108 5.93 -3.74 1.97
C ILE A 108 5.32 -4.86 1.12
N GLU A 109 5.51 -6.09 1.56
CA GLU A 109 4.81 -7.29 1.07
C GLU A 109 4.09 -7.93 2.26
N LEU A 110 2.81 -8.20 2.08
CA LEU A 110 1.93 -8.78 3.11
C LEU A 110 1.27 -10.04 2.57
N ARG A 111 1.11 -11.01 3.45
CA ARG A 111 0.66 -12.37 3.16
C ARG A 111 -0.55 -12.71 4.01
N GLN A 112 -1.41 -13.59 3.52
CA GLN A 112 -2.60 -14.02 4.25
C GLN A 112 -2.19 -14.66 5.58
N ASP A 113 -2.80 -14.21 6.67
CA ASP A 113 -2.41 -14.60 8.04
C ASP A 113 -3.26 -15.73 8.63
N TYR A 114 -4.26 -16.22 7.91
CA TYR A 114 -5.15 -17.30 8.36
C TYR A 114 -5.77 -17.08 9.76
N GLY A 115 -6.01 -15.82 10.14
CA GLY A 115 -6.57 -15.45 11.44
C GLY A 115 -5.55 -15.45 12.58
N ASN A 116 -4.25 -15.51 12.27
CA ASN A 116 -3.17 -15.38 13.25
C ASN A 116 -2.00 -14.59 12.65
N SER A 117 -1.91 -13.32 13.01
CA SER A 117 -0.88 -12.38 12.50
C SER A 117 0.56 -12.76 12.88
N ASP A 118 0.76 -13.65 13.86
CA ASP A 118 2.07 -14.05 14.38
C ASP A 118 2.55 -15.41 13.81
N VAL A 119 1.63 -16.31 13.48
CA VAL A 119 1.94 -17.71 13.09
C VAL A 119 1.37 -18.08 11.73
N GLY A 120 0.25 -17.50 11.31
CA GLY A 120 -0.44 -17.96 10.10
C GLY A 120 0.20 -17.50 8.81
N THR A 121 1.01 -16.43 8.80
CA THR A 121 1.84 -16.08 7.64
C THR A 121 2.93 -17.13 7.37
N CYS A 122 3.32 -17.93 8.37
CA CYS A 122 4.22 -19.08 8.19
C CYS A 122 3.53 -20.26 7.49
N LEU A 123 2.20 -20.39 7.65
CA LEU A 123 1.40 -21.43 7.01
C LEU A 123 1.11 -21.10 5.55
N GLU A 124 1.01 -19.82 5.19
CA GLU A 124 0.87 -19.41 3.79
C GLU A 124 2.07 -19.85 2.95
N SER A 125 3.30 -19.70 3.45
CA SER A 125 4.51 -20.20 2.79
C SER A 125 4.51 -21.73 2.59
N LEU A 126 3.61 -22.47 3.25
CA LEU A 126 3.48 -23.92 3.12
C LEU A 126 2.24 -24.34 2.28
N ILE A 127 1.17 -23.54 2.31
CA ILE A 127 -0.17 -23.90 1.80
C ILE A 127 -0.58 -23.06 0.58
N GLY A 128 0.17 -21.99 0.25
CA GLY A 128 -0.27 -20.98 -0.70
C GLY A 128 -1.27 -20.04 -0.04
N GLY A 129 -1.73 -19.02 -0.76
CA GLY A 129 -2.62 -18.01 -0.18
C GLY A 129 -2.61 -16.69 -0.95
N ASN A 130 -3.38 -15.74 -0.43
CA ASN A 130 -3.45 -14.41 -1.01
C ASN A 130 -2.31 -13.55 -0.45
N HIS A 131 -1.58 -12.86 -1.32
CA HIS A 131 -0.56 -11.91 -0.90
C HIS A 131 -0.66 -10.63 -1.73
N PHE A 132 -0.01 -9.57 -1.25
CA PHE A 132 0.15 -8.36 -2.04
C PHE A 132 1.38 -7.56 -1.69
N ARG A 133 1.83 -6.79 -2.68
CA ARG A 133 2.85 -5.74 -2.54
C ARG A 133 2.20 -4.38 -2.56
N MET A 134 2.80 -3.38 -1.91
CA MET A 134 2.25 -2.03 -1.85
C MET A 134 3.27 -0.97 -2.28
N TRP A 135 2.78 0.00 -3.06
CA TRP A 135 3.47 1.25 -3.40
C TRP A 135 2.59 2.44 -3.06
N ARG A 136 3.21 3.59 -2.78
CA ARG A 136 2.53 4.81 -2.39
C ARG A 136 2.70 5.88 -3.44
N GLN A 137 1.61 6.50 -3.86
CA GLN A 137 1.63 7.61 -4.82
C GLN A 137 1.89 8.94 -4.10
N ASN A 138 3.15 9.28 -3.89
CA ASN A 138 3.60 10.43 -3.10
C ASN A 138 4.58 11.35 -3.84
N GLY A 139 4.75 11.16 -5.15
CA GLY A 139 5.72 11.89 -5.94
C GLY A 139 5.35 13.35 -6.22
N PRO A 140 6.33 14.14 -6.71
CA PRO A 140 6.22 15.59 -6.85
C PRO A 140 5.21 16.05 -7.91
N SER A 141 4.85 15.22 -8.89
CA SER A 141 3.90 15.59 -9.95
C SER A 141 2.47 15.09 -9.71
N ALA A 142 2.27 14.10 -8.84
CA ALA A 142 0.94 13.53 -8.60
C ALA A 142 0.81 12.94 -7.18
N ASN A 143 0.94 13.75 -6.13
CA ASN A 143 0.80 13.26 -4.75
C ASN A 143 -0.67 13.15 -4.33
N SER A 144 -1.25 11.96 -4.49
CA SER A 144 -2.58 11.64 -3.92
C SER A 144 -2.48 10.97 -2.55
N GLY A 145 -1.32 10.44 -2.15
CA GLY A 145 -1.14 9.59 -0.98
C GLY A 145 -1.84 8.23 -1.05
N ALA A 146 -2.47 7.88 -2.17
CA ALA A 146 -3.10 6.58 -2.40
C ALA A 146 -2.07 5.45 -2.35
N LEU A 147 -2.54 4.25 -2.01
CA LEU A 147 -1.72 3.04 -2.02
C LEU A 147 -2.15 2.15 -3.19
N PHE A 148 -1.20 1.72 -4.00
CA PHE A 148 -1.41 0.80 -5.11
C PHE A 148 -0.92 -0.57 -4.70
N LEU A 149 -1.77 -1.58 -4.84
CA LEU A 149 -1.49 -2.95 -4.42
C LEU A 149 -1.45 -3.88 -5.62
N ALA A 150 -0.37 -4.66 -5.73
CA ALA A 150 -0.33 -5.83 -6.61
C ALA A 150 -0.81 -7.03 -5.81
N VAL A 151 -2.06 -7.45 -6.02
CA VAL A 151 -2.70 -8.54 -5.26
C VAL A 151 -2.78 -9.79 -6.10
N SER A 152 -2.37 -10.93 -5.54
CA SER A 152 -2.45 -12.21 -6.24
C SER A 152 -2.58 -13.39 -5.28
N LYS A 153 -3.13 -14.49 -5.79
CA LYS A 153 -3.23 -15.75 -5.06
C LYS A 153 -2.20 -16.75 -5.57
N GLU A 154 -1.33 -17.19 -4.68
CA GLU A 154 -0.29 -18.20 -4.95
C GLU A 154 -0.81 -19.62 -4.68
N GLU A 155 -0.31 -20.55 -5.49
CA GLU A 155 -0.32 -21.98 -5.24
C GLU A 155 0.57 -22.33 -4.05
N ASN A 156 0.42 -23.55 -3.55
CA ASN A 156 1.18 -24.02 -2.39
C ASN A 156 2.67 -24.29 -2.73
N VAL A 157 3.47 -24.54 -1.70
CA VAL A 157 4.92 -24.79 -1.85
C VAL A 157 5.23 -26.01 -2.73
N THR A 158 4.34 -27.00 -2.83
CA THR A 158 4.56 -28.20 -3.65
C THR A 158 4.43 -27.93 -5.15
N GLU A 159 3.76 -26.83 -5.49
CA GLU A 159 3.63 -26.31 -6.85
C GLU A 159 4.63 -25.17 -7.14
N GLY A 160 5.41 -24.77 -6.15
CA GLY A 160 6.53 -23.83 -6.30
C GLY A 160 6.14 -22.36 -6.21
N HIS A 161 5.03 -22.02 -5.52
CA HIS A 161 4.54 -20.65 -5.36
C HIS A 161 4.20 -19.94 -6.68
N THR A 162 3.77 -20.69 -7.70
CA THR A 162 3.20 -20.11 -8.92
C THR A 162 1.86 -19.45 -8.64
N ILE A 163 1.48 -18.44 -9.42
CA ILE A 163 0.13 -17.86 -9.31
C ILE A 163 -0.89 -18.88 -9.82
N VAL A 164 -1.96 -19.12 -9.04
CA VAL A 164 -3.04 -20.04 -9.45
C VAL A 164 -3.66 -19.56 -10.78
N PRO A 165 -4.30 -20.45 -11.57
CA PRO A 165 -5.13 -20.01 -12.69
C PRO A 165 -6.13 -18.94 -12.24
N ASP A 166 -6.18 -17.81 -12.96
CA ASP A 166 -6.99 -16.63 -12.61
C ASP A 166 -6.60 -15.94 -11.28
N GLY A 167 -5.41 -16.22 -10.75
CA GLY A 167 -4.99 -15.83 -9.40
C GLY A 167 -4.91 -14.33 -9.14
N TYR A 168 -4.73 -13.51 -10.18
CA TYR A 168 -4.81 -12.05 -10.04
C TYR A 168 -6.25 -11.56 -9.79
N ASN A 169 -7.24 -12.14 -10.47
CA ASN A 169 -8.64 -11.76 -10.27
C ASN A 169 -9.16 -12.36 -8.95
N ILE A 170 -8.86 -13.64 -8.68
CA ILE A 170 -9.23 -14.32 -7.44
C ILE A 170 -8.63 -13.61 -6.22
N GLY A 171 -7.32 -13.33 -6.24
CA GLY A 171 -6.65 -12.68 -5.10
C GLY A 171 -7.22 -11.29 -4.81
N ARG A 172 -7.42 -10.47 -5.86
CA ARG A 172 -8.09 -9.17 -5.75
C ARG A 172 -9.48 -9.29 -5.13
N ASP A 173 -10.31 -10.19 -5.64
CA ASP A 173 -11.71 -10.30 -5.22
C ASP A 173 -11.83 -10.89 -3.80
N ASP A 174 -10.97 -11.85 -3.44
CA ASP A 174 -10.85 -12.38 -2.07
C ASP A 174 -10.47 -11.27 -1.07
N LEU A 175 -9.47 -10.44 -1.41
CA LEU A 175 -9.06 -9.31 -0.56
C LEU A 175 -10.20 -8.31 -0.38
N VAL A 176 -10.86 -7.91 -1.47
CA VAL A 176 -11.97 -6.95 -1.39
C VAL A 176 -13.16 -7.52 -0.63
N SER A 177 -13.44 -8.81 -0.78
CA SER A 177 -14.49 -9.48 0.00
C SER A 177 -14.18 -9.48 1.50
N ALA A 178 -12.92 -9.64 1.89
CA ALA A 178 -12.50 -9.55 3.30
C ALA A 178 -12.54 -8.11 3.83
N ALA A 179 -12.30 -7.13 2.97
CA ALA A 179 -12.19 -5.72 3.35
C ALA A 179 -13.52 -4.96 3.42
N ALA A 180 -14.49 -5.30 2.56
CA ALA A 180 -15.73 -4.55 2.41
C ALA A 180 -16.61 -4.61 3.69
N GLY A 181 -17.16 -3.47 4.08
CA GLY A 181 -17.95 -3.36 5.32
C GLY A 181 -17.08 -3.00 6.51
N THR A 182 -17.39 -3.55 7.68
CA THR A 182 -16.73 -3.20 8.95
C THR A 182 -15.76 -4.28 9.38
N THR A 183 -14.53 -3.88 9.69
CA THR A 183 -13.48 -4.74 10.26
C THR A 183 -12.86 -4.07 11.48
N SER A 184 -12.11 -4.83 12.28
CA SER A 184 -11.42 -4.27 13.44
C SER A 184 -10.16 -5.04 13.76
N PHE A 185 -9.12 -4.33 14.19
CA PHE A 185 -7.89 -4.93 14.71
C PHE A 185 -7.30 -4.03 15.79
N ASP A 186 -6.77 -4.64 16.85
CA ASP A 186 -6.08 -3.93 17.95
C ASP A 186 -6.82 -2.67 18.47
N GLY A 187 -8.14 -2.79 18.65
CA GLY A 187 -8.99 -1.71 19.15
C GLY A 187 -9.32 -0.59 18.15
N VAL A 188 -8.85 -0.67 16.91
CA VAL A 188 -9.23 0.24 15.81
C VAL A 188 -10.30 -0.43 14.96
N SER A 189 -11.38 0.30 14.68
CA SER A 189 -12.46 -0.14 13.80
C SER A 189 -12.39 0.61 12.46
N TYR A 190 -12.64 -0.11 11.38
CA TYR A 190 -12.61 0.40 10.02
C TYR A 190 -13.95 0.17 9.33
N THR A 191 -14.33 1.06 8.43
CA THR A 191 -15.38 0.84 7.43
C THR A 191 -14.82 1.08 6.05
N THR A 192 -14.93 0.08 5.17
CA THR A 192 -14.44 0.12 3.80
C THR A 192 -15.61 0.12 2.81
N VAL A 193 -15.57 1.05 1.85
CA VAL A 193 -16.41 1.03 0.65
C VAL A 193 -15.54 0.64 -0.54
N ALA A 194 -16.04 -0.29 -1.37
CA ALA A 194 -15.35 -0.78 -2.56
C ALA A 194 -16.08 -0.34 -3.84
N GLU A 195 -15.32 0.10 -4.83
CA GLU A 195 -15.80 0.51 -6.16
C GLU A 195 -15.00 -0.21 -7.26
N ASN A 196 -15.66 -0.48 -8.39
CA ASN A 196 -14.98 -1.03 -9.57
C ASN A 196 -14.51 0.11 -10.47
N LEU A 197 -13.25 0.05 -10.90
CA LEU A 197 -12.66 0.92 -11.90
C LEU A 197 -12.31 0.09 -13.14
N THR A 198 -12.57 0.65 -14.31
CA THR A 198 -12.25 0.03 -15.60
C THR A 198 -11.44 1.01 -16.46
N GLY A 199 -10.65 0.49 -17.40
CA GLY A 199 -9.89 1.31 -18.34
C GLY A 199 -8.51 1.76 -17.84
N LEU A 200 -8.13 1.37 -16.62
CA LEU A 200 -6.78 1.59 -16.07
C LEU A 200 -5.78 0.54 -16.60
N LEU A 201 -6.22 -0.71 -16.73
CA LEU A 201 -5.50 -1.81 -17.34
C LEU A 201 -6.40 -2.48 -18.38
N ALA A 202 -5.87 -2.79 -19.55
CA ALA A 202 -6.64 -3.50 -20.58
C ALA A 202 -6.86 -4.97 -20.14
N PRO A 203 -8.06 -5.54 -20.37
CA PRO A 203 -8.28 -6.97 -20.13
C PRO A 203 -7.39 -7.82 -21.02
N GLY A 204 -7.04 -9.02 -20.53
CA GLY A 204 -6.11 -9.94 -21.19
C GLY A 204 -4.80 -10.08 -20.42
N SER A 205 -3.80 -10.68 -21.08
CA SER A 205 -2.52 -11.05 -20.46
C SER A 205 -1.30 -10.31 -21.04
N THR A 206 -1.51 -9.28 -21.85
CA THR A 206 -0.40 -8.51 -22.43
C THR A 206 0.39 -7.79 -21.33
N GLY A 207 1.68 -8.13 -21.20
CA GLY A 207 2.56 -7.60 -20.17
C GLY A 207 2.34 -8.18 -18.77
N VAL A 208 1.29 -9.01 -18.59
CA VAL A 208 0.98 -9.62 -17.30
C VAL A 208 1.88 -10.83 -17.08
N ASN A 209 2.51 -10.88 -15.91
CA ASN A 209 3.38 -11.98 -15.51
C ASN A 209 2.64 -13.33 -15.54
N HIS A 210 3.38 -14.41 -15.79
CA HIS A 210 2.84 -15.78 -16.02
C HIS A 210 1.84 -15.93 -17.17
N GLY A 211 1.55 -14.88 -17.96
CA GLY A 211 0.57 -14.92 -19.04
C GLY A 211 -0.88 -15.09 -18.57
N ILE A 212 -1.15 -14.83 -17.29
CA ILE A 212 -2.48 -14.94 -16.70
C ILE A 212 -3.31 -13.73 -17.12
N ALA A 213 -4.48 -13.96 -17.69
CA ALA A 213 -5.33 -12.87 -18.13
C ALA A 213 -6.01 -12.18 -16.94
N THR A 214 -6.07 -10.85 -16.97
CA THR A 214 -6.92 -10.06 -16.07
C THR A 214 -8.23 -9.69 -16.76
N ASP A 215 -9.27 -9.40 -15.96
CA ASP A 215 -10.54 -8.88 -16.48
C ASP A 215 -10.53 -7.36 -16.75
N GLY A 216 -9.38 -6.70 -16.56
CA GLY A 216 -9.22 -5.25 -16.72
C GLY A 216 -9.87 -4.39 -15.63
N THR A 217 -10.35 -5.01 -14.54
CA THR A 217 -10.95 -4.31 -13.40
C THR A 217 -9.94 -4.08 -12.29
N THR A 218 -9.85 -2.83 -11.83
CA THR A 218 -9.14 -2.43 -10.61
C THR A 218 -10.16 -2.10 -9.53
N LYS A 219 -9.90 -2.47 -8.28
CA LYS A 219 -10.80 -2.15 -7.15
C LYS A 219 -10.30 -0.91 -6.41
N LEU A 220 -11.18 0.05 -6.15
CA LEU A 220 -10.88 1.20 -5.32
C LEU A 220 -11.52 1.01 -3.95
N LEU A 221 -10.71 1.04 -2.90
CA LEU A 221 -11.15 0.95 -1.51
C LEU A 221 -11.02 2.31 -0.83
N THR A 222 -12.11 2.83 -0.27
CA THR A 222 -12.08 4.01 0.60
C THR A 222 -12.30 3.55 2.04
N VAL A 223 -11.26 3.70 2.87
CA VAL A 223 -11.21 3.17 4.24
C VAL A 223 -11.37 4.30 5.25
N THR A 224 -12.36 4.18 6.14
CA THR A 224 -12.64 5.14 7.20
C THR A 224 -12.41 4.49 8.57
N ILE A 225 -11.60 5.10 9.43
CA ILE A 225 -11.54 4.74 10.85
C ILE A 225 -12.80 5.29 11.54
N VAL A 226 -13.50 4.44 12.29
CA VAL A 226 -14.77 4.76 12.97
C VAL A 226 -14.64 4.80 14.49
#